data_AF-A0A7S0Q3U4-F1
#
_entry.id   AF-A0A7S0Q3U4-F1
#
_cell.length_a   1.000
_cell.length_b   1.000
_cell.length_c   1.000
_cell.angle_alpha   90.00
_cell.angle_beta   90.00
_cell.angle_gamma   90.00
#
_symmetry.space_group_name_H-M   'P 1'
#
loop_
_entity.id
_entity.type
_entity.pdbx_description
1 polymer ?
#
loop_
_entity_poly.entity_id
_entity_poly.type
_entity_poly.pdbx_seq_one_letter_code
_entity_poly.pdbx_strand_id
1 'polypeptide(L)'
;ADVPRYMVRTKCMLLRATFAEKAGELTESIGYMSKATTEVREAPAFRNVLSLILALGNYLNGGTSRGAAWGFKLETLGKLISTKTTDNKSTLLHHIARVLAKQAEAKGAKESDAVLLVKQLPNLEAAARVVWSEEAA
;
A
#
# COMPACT_ATOMS: atom_id res chain seq x y z
N ALA A 1 -1.80 1.30 58.19
CA ALA A 1 -0.54 0.65 57.74
C ALA A 1 -0.30 1.08 56.30
N ASP A 2 0.85 1.68 56.02
CA ASP A 2 1.20 2.10 54.66
C ASP A 2 1.62 0.89 53.81
N VAL A 3 1.25 0.87 52.53
CA VAL A 3 1.54 -0.25 51.63
C VAL A 3 2.92 -0.06 51.02
N PRO A 4 3.92 -0.92 51.31
CA PRO A 4 5.26 -0.73 50.80
C PRO A 4 5.28 -0.74 49.27
N ARG A 5 6.01 0.23 48.68
CA ARG A 5 6.22 0.36 47.23
C ARG A 5 4.92 0.36 46.42
N TYR A 6 3.85 0.97 46.95
CA TYR A 6 2.51 0.91 46.35
C TYR A 6 2.50 1.28 44.86
N MET A 7 3.21 2.34 44.45
CA MET A 7 3.31 2.78 43.05
C MET A 7 3.81 1.68 42.10
N VAL A 8 4.87 0.98 42.49
CA VAL A 8 5.45 -0.11 41.66
C VAL A 8 4.47 -1.28 41.61
N ARG A 9 3.86 -1.64 42.74
CA ARG A 9 2.90 -2.74 42.81
C ARG A 9 1.67 -2.46 41.95
N THR A 10 1.13 -1.25 41.97
CA THR A 10 0.01 -0.84 41.12
C THR A 10 0.37 -0.89 39.63
N LYS A 11 1.58 -0.42 39.25
CA LYS A 11 2.06 -0.55 37.86
C LYS A 11 2.20 -2.00 37.42
N CYS A 12 2.77 -2.88 38.25
CA CYS A 12 2.88 -4.31 37.94
C CYS A 12 1.51 -4.99 37.84
N MET A 13 0.55 -4.62 38.70
CA MET A 13 -0.82 -5.13 38.64
C MET A 13 -1.52 -4.69 37.34
N LEU A 14 -1.37 -3.42 36.96
CA LEU A 14 -1.90 -2.90 35.70
C LEU A 14 -1.27 -3.63 34.51
N LEU A 15 0.06 -3.76 34.46
CA LEU A 15 0.75 -4.50 33.41
C LEU A 15 0.22 -5.92 33.32
N ARG A 16 0.16 -6.66 34.44
CA ARG A 16 -0.34 -8.04 34.46
C ARG A 16 -1.78 -8.14 33.95
N ALA A 17 -2.62 -7.16 34.28
CA ALA A 17 -4.02 -7.12 33.83
C ALA A 17 -4.15 -6.84 32.33
N THR A 18 -3.31 -5.95 31.77
CA THR A 18 -3.42 -5.51 30.36
C THR A 18 -2.47 -6.22 29.40
N PHE A 19 -1.52 -7.01 29.89
CA PHE A 19 -0.43 -7.54 29.06
C PHE A 19 -0.92 -8.43 27.93
N ALA A 20 -1.82 -9.37 28.22
CA ALA A 20 -2.30 -10.33 27.22
C ALA A 20 -3.03 -9.64 26.06
N GLU A 21 -3.88 -8.66 26.38
CA GLU A 21 -4.60 -7.84 25.40
C GLU A 21 -3.61 -7.07 24.51
N LYS A 22 -2.70 -6.29 25.12
CA LYS A 22 -1.70 -5.51 24.37
C LYS A 22 -0.77 -6.37 23.52
N ALA A 23 -0.36 -7.53 24.04
CA ALA A 23 0.48 -8.47 23.29
C ALA A 23 -0.29 -9.08 22.11
N GLY A 24 -1.58 -9.37 22.29
CA GLY A 24 -2.47 -9.82 21.22
C GLY A 24 -2.60 -8.77 20.10
N GLU A 25 -2.93 -7.53 20.46
CA GLU A 25 -3.05 -6.40 19.53
C GLU A 25 -1.76 -6.19 18.71
N LEU A 26 -0.60 -6.26 19.37
CA LEU A 26 0.69 -6.13 18.71
C LEU A 26 0.96 -7.30 17.75
N THR A 27 0.64 -8.52 18.17
CA THR A 27 0.82 -9.72 17.34
C THR A 27 -0.04 -9.66 16.08
N GLU A 28 -1.30 -9.22 16.20
CA GLU A 28 -2.18 -9.03 15.06
C GLU A 28 -1.67 -7.94 14.11
N SER A 29 -1.24 -6.80 14.67
CA SER A 29 -0.67 -5.68 13.91
C SER A 29 0.55 -6.11 13.07
N ILE A 30 1.48 -6.85 13.67
CA ILE A 30 2.63 -7.43 12.98
C ILE A 30 2.16 -8.44 11.92
N GLY A 31 1.15 -9.25 12.23
CA GLY A 31 0.55 -10.20 11.32
C GLY A 31 0.00 -9.55 10.05
N TYR A 32 -0.75 -8.45 10.16
CA TYR A 32 -1.25 -7.69 9.01
C TYR A 32 -0.12 -7.14 8.16
N MET A 33 0.91 -6.57 8.79
CA MET A 33 2.06 -5.98 8.11
C MET A 33 2.89 -7.01 7.35
N SER A 34 3.13 -8.17 7.96
CA SER A 34 3.82 -9.28 7.31
C SER A 34 3.04 -9.78 6.09
N LYS A 35 1.72 -9.99 6.24
CA LYS A 35 0.85 -10.45 5.14
C LYS A 35 0.80 -9.44 4.00
N ALA A 36 0.52 -8.17 4.31
CA ALA A 36 0.44 -7.11 3.31
C ALA A 36 1.76 -6.93 2.55
N THR A 37 2.91 -7.05 3.21
CA THR A 37 4.21 -6.93 2.55
C THR A 37 4.46 -8.08 1.57
N THR A 38 4.09 -9.31 1.95
CA THR A 38 4.17 -10.47 1.04
C THR A 38 3.20 -10.32 -0.12
N GLU A 39 1.95 -9.93 0.14
CA GLU A 39 0.93 -9.68 -0.88
C GLU A 39 1.40 -8.66 -1.91
N VAL A 40 1.91 -7.50 -1.48
CA VAL A 40 2.44 -6.46 -2.38
C VAL A 40 3.61 -6.97 -3.21
N ARG A 41 4.52 -7.76 -2.59
CA ARG A 41 5.69 -8.32 -3.27
C ARG A 41 5.31 -9.36 -4.33
N GLU A 42 4.29 -10.16 -4.05
CA GLU A 42 3.91 -11.30 -4.87
C GLU A 42 2.73 -11.01 -5.81
N ALA A 43 2.11 -9.83 -5.76
CA ALA A 43 1.00 -9.44 -6.60
C ALA A 43 1.40 -9.19 -8.07
N PRO A 44 1.11 -10.12 -9.01
CA PRO A 44 1.45 -9.92 -10.42
C PRO A 44 0.67 -8.76 -11.06
N ALA A 45 -0.57 -8.53 -10.63
CA ALA A 45 -1.38 -7.44 -11.15
C ALA A 45 -0.76 -6.09 -10.79
N PHE A 46 -0.27 -5.94 -9.55
CA PHE A 46 0.42 -4.72 -9.12
C PHE A 46 1.68 -4.47 -9.94
N ARG A 47 2.49 -5.49 -10.18
CA ARG A 47 3.68 -5.40 -11.03
C ARG A 47 3.33 -4.97 -12.46
N ASN A 48 2.26 -5.50 -13.04
CA ASN A 48 1.81 -5.12 -14.39
C ASN A 48 1.37 -3.65 -14.45
N VAL A 49 0.63 -3.18 -13.44
CA VAL A 49 0.22 -1.77 -13.31
C VAL A 49 1.45 -0.86 -13.24
N LEU A 50 2.42 -1.18 -12.37
CA LEU A 50 3.67 -0.40 -12.27
C LEU A 50 4.45 -0.39 -13.58
N SER A 51 4.51 -1.52 -14.29
CA SER A 51 5.21 -1.63 -15.57
C SER A 51 4.57 -0.76 -16.66
N LEU A 52 3.22 -0.74 -16.70
CA LEU A 52 2.49 0.12 -17.62
C LEU A 52 2.69 1.60 -17.30
N ILE A 53 2.70 1.97 -16.02
CA ILE A 53 2.99 3.34 -15.57
C ILE A 53 4.41 3.75 -15.99
N LEU A 54 5.40 2.87 -15.80
CA LEU A 54 6.78 3.14 -16.21
C LEU A 54 6.89 3.33 -17.73
N ALA A 55 6.26 2.45 -18.51
CA ALA A 55 6.26 2.54 -19.97
C ALA A 55 5.61 3.86 -20.46
N LEU A 56 4.46 4.22 -19.91
CA LEU A 56 3.78 5.48 -20.22
C LEU A 56 4.61 6.69 -19.78
N GLY A 57 5.18 6.65 -18.58
CA GLY A 57 6.06 7.71 -18.07
C GLY A 57 7.27 7.92 -18.95
N ASN A 58 7.91 6.85 -19.42
CA ASN A 58 9.04 6.91 -20.33
C ASN A 58 8.66 7.46 -21.70
N TYR A 59 7.49 7.10 -22.22
CA TYR A 59 6.96 7.66 -23.46
C TYR A 59 6.69 9.16 -23.33
N LEU A 60 5.97 9.57 -22.29
CA LEU A 60 5.59 10.98 -22.07
C LEU A 60 6.79 11.89 -21.76
N ASN A 61 7.81 11.38 -21.09
CA ASN A 61 9.03 12.12 -20.75
C ASN A 61 10.17 11.91 -21.75
N GLY A 62 9.90 11.29 -22.92
CA GLY A 62 10.88 11.08 -23.97
C GLY A 62 11.55 12.39 -24.39
N GLY A 63 12.88 12.39 -24.51
CA GLY A 63 13.65 13.59 -24.84
C GLY A 63 13.92 14.53 -23.66
N THR A 64 13.46 14.20 -22.45
CA THR A 64 13.82 14.92 -21.21
C THR A 64 14.78 14.08 -20.36
N SER A 65 15.38 14.69 -19.33
CA SER A 65 16.20 13.97 -18.33
C SER A 65 15.41 12.95 -17.50
N ARG A 66 14.08 12.94 -17.60
CA ARG A 66 13.17 11.97 -16.94
C ARG A 66 12.72 10.85 -17.86
N GLY A 67 13.14 10.84 -19.13
CA GLY A 67 12.90 9.74 -20.06
C GLY A 67 13.83 8.55 -19.80
N ALA A 68 13.50 7.39 -20.38
CA ALA A 68 14.29 6.15 -20.29
C ALA A 68 14.65 5.72 -18.85
N ALA A 69 13.75 5.97 -17.90
CA ALA A 69 13.92 5.57 -16.51
C ALA A 69 13.74 4.05 -16.33
N TRP A 70 14.45 3.50 -15.36
CA TRP A 70 14.35 2.09 -14.94
C TRP A 70 13.26 1.86 -13.88
N GLY A 71 12.79 2.94 -13.27
CA GLY A 71 11.78 2.91 -12.21
C GLY A 71 11.38 4.33 -11.82
N PHE A 72 10.44 4.42 -10.89
CA PHE A 72 9.96 5.69 -10.35
C PHE A 72 9.70 5.53 -8.84
N LYS A 73 9.70 6.66 -8.12
CA LYS A 73 9.35 6.66 -6.69
C LYS A 73 7.83 6.55 -6.51
N LEU A 74 7.37 5.85 -5.47
CA LEU A 74 5.95 5.55 -5.26
C LEU A 74 5.06 6.78 -5.11
N GLU A 75 5.60 7.93 -4.67
CA GLU A 75 4.85 9.20 -4.60
C GLU A 75 4.36 9.66 -5.98
N THR A 76 4.96 9.15 -7.06
CA THR A 76 4.51 9.40 -8.44
C THR A 76 3.10 8.84 -8.70
N LEU A 77 2.69 7.78 -8.01
CA LEU A 77 1.34 7.21 -8.14
C LEU A 77 0.26 8.26 -7.82
N GLY A 78 0.50 9.11 -6.82
CA GLY A 78 -0.39 10.22 -6.46
C GLY A 78 -0.52 11.30 -7.54
N LYS A 79 0.43 11.38 -8.49
CA LYS A 79 0.44 12.38 -9.59
C LYS A 79 -0.32 11.91 -10.83
N LEU A 80 -0.74 10.63 -10.87
CA LEU A 80 -1.49 10.09 -12.01
C LEU A 80 -2.88 10.70 -12.12
N ILE A 81 -3.45 11.17 -11.01
CA ILE A 81 -4.73 11.88 -10.98
C ILE A 81 -4.62 13.34 -11.43
N SER A 82 -3.46 13.98 -11.25
CA SER A 82 -3.25 15.39 -11.61
C SER A 82 -2.86 15.59 -13.07
N THR A 83 -2.35 14.57 -13.74
CA THR A 83 -1.96 14.64 -15.15
C THR A 83 -3.18 14.46 -16.04
N LYS A 84 -3.66 15.54 -16.67
CA LYS A 84 -4.87 15.56 -17.48
C LYS A 84 -4.60 15.41 -18.97
N THR A 85 -5.59 14.93 -19.70
CA THR A 85 -5.62 15.00 -21.17
C THR A 85 -5.74 16.44 -21.65
N THR A 86 -5.37 16.72 -22.91
CA THR A 86 -5.42 18.07 -23.50
C THR A 86 -6.81 18.69 -23.45
N ASP A 87 -7.86 17.87 -23.54
CA ASP A 87 -9.26 18.28 -23.43
C ASP A 87 -9.77 18.40 -21.98
N ASN A 88 -8.91 18.13 -20.99
CA ASN A 88 -9.21 18.13 -19.56
C ASN A 88 -10.36 17.20 -19.11
N LYS A 89 -10.83 16.30 -19.96
CA LYS A 89 -11.97 15.39 -19.64
C LYS A 89 -11.56 14.16 -18.87
N SER A 90 -10.28 13.78 -18.92
CA SER A 90 -9.79 12.59 -18.23
C SER A 90 -8.35 12.77 -17.76
N THR A 91 -7.88 11.81 -16.97
CA THR A 91 -6.53 11.82 -16.40
C THR A 91 -5.71 10.64 -16.90
N LEU A 92 -4.40 10.68 -16.66
CA LEU A 92 -3.51 9.56 -16.96
C LEU A 92 -3.96 8.28 -16.24
N LEU A 93 -4.48 8.39 -15.01
CA LEU A 93 -5.05 7.25 -14.28
C LEU A 93 -6.24 6.62 -15.03
N HIS A 94 -7.16 7.43 -15.57
CA HIS A 94 -8.28 6.93 -16.38
C HIS A 94 -7.80 6.21 -17.64
N HIS A 95 -6.76 6.76 -18.28
CA HIS A 95 -6.15 6.13 -19.45
C HIS A 95 -5.53 4.76 -19.10
N ILE A 96 -4.77 4.68 -18.02
CA ILE A 96 -4.17 3.42 -17.52
C ILE A 96 -5.27 2.38 -17.27
N ALA A 97 -6.34 2.74 -16.54
CA ALA A 97 -7.44 1.82 -16.26
C ALA A 97 -8.08 1.27 -17.54
N ARG A 98 -8.28 2.13 -18.55
CA ARG A 98 -8.83 1.74 -19.85
C ARG A 98 -7.91 0.80 -20.62
N VAL A 99 -6.59 1.04 -20.59
CA VAL A 99 -5.61 0.15 -21.24
C VAL A 99 -5.60 -1.22 -20.58
N LEU A 100 -5.63 -1.28 -19.24
CA LEU A 100 -5.68 -2.54 -18.50
C LEU A 100 -6.97 -3.33 -18.79
N ALA A 101 -8.11 -2.65 -18.91
CA ALA A 101 -9.38 -3.28 -19.31
C ALA A 101 -9.28 -3.89 -20.72
N LYS A 102 -8.79 -3.13 -21.70
CA LYS A 102 -8.58 -3.64 -23.07
C LYS A 102 -7.58 -4.80 -23.13
N GLN A 103 -6.52 -4.76 -22.34
CA GLN A 103 -5.55 -5.86 -22.26
C GLN A 103 -6.18 -7.12 -21.66
N ALA A 104 -7.10 -6.99 -20.69
CA ALA A 104 -7.83 -8.11 -20.13
C ALA A 104 -8.76 -8.74 -21.17
N GLU A 105 -9.54 -7.92 -21.88
CA GLU A 105 -10.41 -8.36 -22.98
C GLU A 105 -9.61 -9.09 -24.07
N ALA A 106 -8.48 -8.52 -24.51
CA ALA A 106 -7.62 -9.13 -25.53
C ALA A 106 -7.01 -10.49 -25.08
N LYS A 107 -6.80 -10.68 -23.78
CA LYS A 107 -6.33 -11.94 -23.20
C LYS A 107 -7.47 -12.93 -22.89
N GLY A 108 -8.73 -12.55 -23.13
CA GLY A 108 -9.90 -13.33 -22.71
C GLY A 108 -10.04 -13.45 -21.18
N ALA A 109 -9.41 -12.55 -20.43
CA ALA A 109 -9.49 -12.53 -18.98
C ALA A 109 -10.82 -11.93 -18.52
N LYS A 110 -11.44 -12.53 -17.49
CA LYS A 110 -12.71 -12.04 -16.93
C LYS A 110 -12.57 -10.70 -16.20
N GLU A 111 -11.38 -10.42 -15.67
CA GLU A 111 -11.10 -9.24 -14.85
C GLU A 111 -9.77 -8.61 -15.26
N SER A 112 -9.68 -7.28 -15.15
CA SER A 112 -8.46 -6.55 -15.43
C SER A 112 -7.54 -6.53 -14.22
N ASP A 113 -6.24 -6.35 -14.45
CA ASP A 113 -5.24 -6.24 -13.38
C ASP A 113 -5.61 -5.14 -12.36
N ALA A 114 -6.23 -4.04 -12.81
CA ALA A 114 -6.72 -2.99 -11.92
C ALA A 114 -7.77 -3.48 -10.91
N VAL A 115 -8.68 -4.37 -11.33
CA VAL A 115 -9.70 -4.98 -10.46
C VAL A 115 -9.07 -6.03 -9.55
N LEU A 116 -8.11 -6.79 -10.08
CA LEU A 116 -7.41 -7.83 -9.33
C LEU A 116 -6.57 -7.26 -8.17
N LEU A 117 -6.14 -6.00 -8.21
CA LEU A 117 -5.41 -5.36 -7.09
C LEU A 117 -6.14 -5.50 -5.76
N VAL A 118 -7.45 -5.24 -5.74
CA VAL A 118 -8.25 -5.31 -4.51
C VAL A 118 -8.31 -6.74 -3.98
N LYS A 119 -8.28 -7.73 -4.87
CA LYS A 119 -8.30 -9.16 -4.50
C LYS A 119 -6.93 -9.68 -4.07
N GLN A 120 -5.86 -9.16 -4.67
CA GLN A 120 -4.48 -9.60 -4.40
C GLN A 120 -3.89 -8.95 -3.15
N LEU A 121 -4.43 -7.80 -2.71
CA LEU A 121 -3.91 -7.02 -1.58
C LEU A 121 -4.94 -6.86 -0.45
N PRO A 122 -5.59 -7.93 0.05
CA PRO A 122 -6.68 -7.82 1.02
C PRO A 122 -6.24 -7.28 2.39
N ASN A 123 -4.99 -7.51 2.81
CA ASN A 123 -4.51 -7.06 4.13
C ASN A 123 -3.90 -5.65 4.10
N LEU A 124 -3.75 -5.04 2.92
CA LEU A 124 -3.06 -3.77 2.76
C LEU A 124 -3.76 -2.62 3.51
N GLU A 125 -5.09 -2.58 3.49
CA GLU A 125 -5.86 -1.54 4.18
C GLU A 125 -5.75 -1.67 5.70
N ALA A 126 -5.80 -2.89 6.22
CA ALA A 126 -5.62 -3.16 7.65
C ALA A 126 -4.19 -2.80 8.09
N ALA A 127 -3.18 -3.20 7.32
CA ALA A 127 -1.79 -2.86 7.56
C ALA A 127 -1.53 -1.34 7.55
N ALA A 128 -2.17 -0.59 6.63
CA ALA A 128 -2.04 0.86 6.56
C ALA A 128 -2.67 1.60 7.76
N ARG A 129 -3.57 0.95 8.51
CA ARG A 129 -4.16 1.50 9.74
C ARG A 129 -3.38 1.17 11.00
N VAL A 130 -2.36 0.31 10.92
CA VAL A 130 -1.52 0.00 12.07
C VAL A 130 -0.75 1.26 12.46
N VAL A 131 -1.05 1.79 13.64
CA VAL A 131 -0.36 2.95 14.22
C VAL A 131 0.86 2.44 14.96
N TRP A 132 2.04 2.86 14.49
CA TRP A 132 3.29 2.64 15.20
C TRP A 132 3.54 3.85 16.10
N SER A 133 3.64 3.65 17.41
CA SER A 133 4.07 4.74 18.29
C SER A 133 5.55 5.04 18.02
N GLU A 134 5.89 6.29 17.71
CA GLU A 134 7.28 6.75 17.58
C GLU A 134 7.98 6.97 18.93
N GLU A 135 7.32 6.70 20.06
CA GLU A 135 7.81 7.01 21.41
C GLU A 135 8.81 5.99 21.99
N ALA A 136 9.81 5.59 21.19
CA ALA A 136 10.93 4.77 21.67
C ALA A 136 12.29 5.38 21.28
N ALA A 137 12.43 6.71 21.38
CA ALA A 137 13.70 7.41 21.38
C ALA A 137 13.92 8.14 22.71
#